data_AF-A0A951ZBN5-F1
#
_entry.id   AF-A0A951ZBN5-F1
#
_cell.length_a   1.000
_cell.length_b   1.000
_cell.length_c   1.000
_cell.angle_alpha   90.00
_cell.angle_beta   90.00
_cell.angle_gamma   90.00
#
_symmetry.space_group_name_H-M   'P 1'
#
loop_
_entity.id
_entity.type
_entity.pdbx_description
1 polymer ?
#
loop_
_entity_poly.entity_id
_entity_poly.type
_entity_poly.pdbx_seq_one_letter_code
_entity_poly.pdbx_strand_id
1 'polypeptide(L)'
;MHHLPGKNGRPRSIGLGLALAAALAAGFATPGFAADEISEIIVTARQRAESVKDVPGTIDVLSAKAIEDAGIERARDFIALTPGVSIVNAAEVADSQVNIRGMNGARDAESNYALVIDGILMTNPAALNASTPTSRRSR
;
A
#
# COMPACT_ATOMS: atom_id res chain seq x y z
N MET A 1 -16.68 -89.20 -17.20
CA MET A 1 -15.91 -89.31 -18.47
C MET A 1 -16.66 -88.54 -19.54
N HIS A 2 -16.18 -87.36 -19.95
CA HIS A 2 -16.00 -86.97 -21.34
C HIS A 2 -15.73 -85.46 -21.45
N HIS A 3 -14.86 -85.15 -22.39
CA HIS A 3 -14.09 -83.94 -22.57
C HIS A 3 -14.61 -83.23 -23.84
N LEU A 4 -14.72 -81.88 -23.80
CA LEU A 4 -14.75 -80.90 -24.92
C LEU A 4 -15.99 -80.85 -25.85
N PRO A 5 -16.16 -79.82 -26.74
CA PRO A 5 -15.32 -78.63 -27.01
C PRO A 5 -16.07 -77.27 -27.09
N GLY A 6 -15.31 -76.17 -26.96
CA GLY A 6 -15.75 -74.82 -27.32
C GLY A 6 -15.75 -74.55 -28.83
N LYS A 7 -16.62 -73.64 -29.29
CA LYS A 7 -16.62 -73.07 -30.65
C LYS A 7 -17.19 -71.63 -30.66
N ASN A 8 -16.28 -70.67 -30.65
CA ASN A 8 -16.23 -69.41 -31.41
C ASN A 8 -17.52 -68.72 -31.89
N GLY A 9 -17.69 -67.46 -31.46
CA GLY A 9 -18.53 -66.45 -32.11
C GLY A 9 -18.15 -65.03 -31.70
N ARG A 10 -17.09 -64.47 -32.30
CA ARG A 10 -16.85 -63.00 -32.34
C ARG A 10 -17.88 -62.36 -33.30
N PRO A 11 -17.88 -61.03 -33.45
CA PRO A 11 -18.08 -59.94 -32.50
C PRO A 11 -19.26 -59.06 -32.97
N ARG A 12 -19.75 -58.09 -32.17
CA ARG A 12 -20.40 -56.87 -32.72
C ARG A 12 -20.64 -55.81 -31.64
N SER A 13 -19.76 -54.81 -31.67
CA SER A 13 -20.00 -53.37 -31.45
C SER A 13 -21.21 -53.00 -30.58
N ILE A 14 -20.95 -52.63 -29.32
CA ILE A 14 -21.93 -51.95 -28.46
C ILE A 14 -21.56 -50.47 -28.40
N GLY A 15 -22.59 -49.66 -28.61
CA GLY A 15 -22.55 -48.25 -28.92
C GLY A 15 -21.90 -47.37 -27.85
N LEU A 16 -21.16 -46.41 -28.38
CA LEU A 16 -20.84 -45.13 -27.79
C LEU A 16 -22.12 -44.41 -27.36
N GLY A 17 -22.33 -44.22 -26.06
CA GLY A 17 -23.47 -43.41 -25.61
C GLY A 17 -23.76 -43.49 -24.12
N LEU A 18 -22.82 -43.11 -23.24
CA LEU A 18 -23.17 -42.62 -21.90
C LEU A 18 -21.97 -41.95 -21.20
N ALA A 19 -21.62 -40.71 -21.56
CA ALA A 19 -20.59 -39.97 -20.83
C ALA A 19 -20.80 -38.45 -20.89
N LEU A 20 -21.97 -37.94 -20.49
CA LEU A 20 -22.19 -36.49 -20.40
C LEU A 20 -22.68 -35.98 -19.04
N ALA A 21 -22.78 -36.81 -17.99
CA ALA A 21 -23.44 -36.37 -16.75
C ALA A 21 -22.52 -36.06 -15.55
N ALA A 22 -21.19 -36.17 -15.65
CA ALA A 22 -20.31 -36.09 -14.46
C ALA A 22 -19.40 -34.85 -14.35
N ALA A 23 -19.46 -33.89 -15.28
CA ALA A 23 -18.43 -32.84 -15.39
C ALA A 23 -18.70 -31.51 -14.64
N LEU A 24 -19.78 -31.40 -13.85
CA LEU A 24 -20.20 -30.08 -13.29
C LEU A 24 -19.81 -29.83 -11.83
N ALA A 25 -19.05 -30.69 -11.16
CA ALA A 25 -18.76 -30.57 -9.72
C ALA A 25 -17.33 -30.14 -9.34
N ALA A 26 -16.46 -29.81 -10.29
CA ALA A 26 -15.07 -29.45 -10.00
C ALA A 26 -14.75 -28.03 -10.50
N GLY A 27 -14.79 -27.03 -9.62
CA GLY A 27 -14.19 -25.74 -9.94
C GLY A 27 -14.77 -24.50 -9.26
N PHE A 28 -14.96 -24.51 -7.94
CA PHE A 28 -14.97 -23.26 -7.18
C PHE A 28 -13.83 -23.29 -6.16
N ALA A 29 -12.60 -23.12 -6.65
CA ALA A 29 -11.48 -22.76 -5.79
C ALA A 29 -11.65 -21.29 -5.43
N THR A 30 -12.12 -21.01 -4.21
CA THR A 30 -12.10 -19.67 -3.64
C THR A 30 -10.64 -19.25 -3.48
N PRO A 31 -10.20 -18.12 -4.06
CA PRO A 31 -8.87 -17.60 -3.76
C PRO A 31 -8.82 -17.28 -2.27
N GLY A 32 -7.98 -18.01 -1.54
CA GLY A 32 -7.67 -17.68 -0.16
C GLY A 32 -6.90 -16.38 -0.14
N PHE A 33 -7.53 -15.31 0.33
CA PHE A 33 -6.79 -14.12 0.74
C PHE A 33 -5.95 -14.54 1.95
N ALA A 34 -4.64 -14.68 1.75
CA ALA A 34 -3.71 -14.69 2.86
C ALA A 34 -3.96 -13.40 3.64
N ALA A 35 -4.43 -13.52 4.88
CA ALA A 35 -4.47 -12.40 5.79
C ALA A 35 -3.02 -11.96 5.98
N ASP A 36 -2.67 -10.84 5.36
CA ASP A 36 -1.47 -10.10 5.71
C ASP A 36 -1.51 -9.95 7.24
N GLU A 37 -0.46 -10.40 7.93
CA GLU A 37 -0.44 -10.30 9.39
C GLU A 37 -0.76 -8.85 9.75
N ILE A 38 -1.71 -8.64 10.67
CA ILE A 38 -2.12 -7.30 11.08
C ILE A 38 -0.94 -6.68 11.84
N SER A 39 -0.01 -6.09 11.10
CA SER A 39 1.12 -5.37 11.67
C SER A 39 0.57 -4.14 12.37
N GLU A 40 0.83 -4.04 13.67
CA GLU A 40 0.47 -2.85 14.42
C GLU A 40 1.36 -1.68 13.98
N ILE A 41 0.74 -0.62 13.50
CA ILE A 41 1.44 0.60 13.07
C ILE A 41 1.48 1.54 14.27
N ILE A 42 2.67 1.73 14.84
CA ILE A 42 2.92 2.67 15.93
C ILE A 42 3.34 4.02 15.34
N VAL A 43 2.69 5.09 15.80
CA VAL A 43 2.96 6.47 15.36
C VAL A 43 3.21 7.39 16.56
N THR A 44 3.81 8.56 16.29
CA THR A 44 4.10 9.59 17.30
C THR A 44 3.33 10.89 17.05
N ALA A 45 2.13 10.80 16.45
CA ALA A 45 1.32 11.95 16.04
C ALA A 45 0.98 12.93 17.17
N ARG A 46 0.90 12.45 18.42
CA ARG A 46 0.62 13.26 19.62
C ARG A 46 1.79 13.35 20.59
N GLN A 47 3.02 13.19 20.08
CA GLN A 47 4.26 13.14 20.89
C GLN A 47 4.33 11.96 21.87
N ARG A 48 3.49 10.93 21.68
CA ARG A 48 3.57 9.65 22.39
C ARG A 48 3.46 8.53 21.37
N ALA A 49 4.12 7.41 21.65
CA ALA A 49 3.99 6.20 20.84
C ALA A 49 2.63 5.56 21.13
N GLU A 50 1.77 5.49 20.12
CA GLU A 50 0.45 4.88 20.20
C GLU A 50 0.09 4.21 18.86
N SER A 51 -0.82 3.24 18.89
CA SER A 51 -1.32 2.58 17.69
C SER A 51 -2.07 3.58 16.82
N VAL A 52 -1.88 3.54 15.50
CA VAL A 52 -2.60 4.42 14.57
C VAL A 52 -4.12 4.30 14.69
N LYS A 53 -4.62 3.13 15.14
CA LYS A 53 -6.04 2.85 15.37
C LYS A 53 -6.63 3.58 16.58
N ASP A 54 -5.78 3.92 17.55
CA ASP A 54 -6.17 4.55 18.80
C ASP A 54 -6.02 6.07 18.77
N VAL A 55 -5.33 6.61 17.75
CA VAL A 55 -5.15 8.06 17.57
C VAL A 55 -6.49 8.69 17.16
N PRO A 56 -7.05 9.61 17.95
CA PRO A 56 -8.24 10.35 17.56
C PRO A 56 -7.86 11.40 16.50
N GLY A 57 -8.07 11.09 15.23
CA GLY A 57 -7.79 12.00 14.12
C GLY A 57 -7.67 11.26 12.78
N THR A 58 -7.52 12.03 11.70
CA THR A 58 -7.14 11.47 10.39
C THR A 58 -5.62 11.38 10.35
N ILE A 59 -5.09 10.18 10.15
CA ILE A 59 -3.66 9.92 10.06
C ILE A 59 -3.39 9.16 8.77
N ASP A 60 -2.50 9.72 7.94
CA ASP A 60 -1.98 9.05 6.76
C ASP A 60 -0.55 8.59 7.05
N VAL A 61 -0.25 7.33 6.76
CA VAL A 61 1.05 6.72 7.00
C VAL A 61 1.61 6.23 5.67
N LEU A 62 2.77 6.76 5.28
CA LEU A 62 3.52 6.25 4.13
C LEU A 62 4.63 5.32 4.62
N SER A 63 4.59 4.06 4.17
CA SER A 63 5.65 3.09 4.44
C SER A 63 6.87 3.32 3.56
N ALA A 64 8.04 2.81 3.97
CA ALA A 64 9.25 2.87 3.16
C ALA A 64 9.05 2.25 1.77
N LYS A 65 8.36 1.11 1.70
CA LYS A 65 8.02 0.47 0.43
C LYS A 65 7.12 1.35 -0.44
N ALA A 66 6.12 2.03 0.13
CA ALA A 66 5.27 2.93 -0.62
C ALA A 66 6.05 4.16 -1.15
N ILE A 67 7.01 4.66 -0.38
CA ILE A 67 7.91 5.74 -0.78
C ILE A 67 8.77 5.31 -1.97
N GLU A 68 9.35 4.11 -1.91
CA GLU A 68 10.17 3.54 -2.99
C GLU A 68 9.34 3.24 -4.25
N ASP A 69 8.21 2.55 -4.12
CA ASP A 69 7.35 2.15 -5.23
C ASP A 69 6.76 3.38 -5.96
N ALA A 70 6.50 4.48 -5.23
CA ALA A 70 6.00 5.73 -5.78
C ALA A 70 7.10 6.69 -6.27
N GLY A 71 8.38 6.36 -6.07
CA GLY A 71 9.51 7.21 -6.48
C GLY A 71 9.54 8.57 -5.77
N ILE A 72 9.12 8.63 -4.50
CA ILE A 72 9.07 9.86 -3.71
C ILE A 72 10.50 10.28 -3.34
N GLU A 73 10.94 11.43 -3.86
CA GLU A 73 12.29 11.96 -3.57
C GLU A 73 12.24 13.17 -2.62
N ARG A 74 11.14 13.92 -2.64
CA ARG A 74 10.99 15.19 -1.91
C ARG A 74 9.64 15.27 -1.22
N ALA A 75 9.52 16.19 -0.26
CA ALA A 75 8.29 16.32 0.52
C ALA A 75 7.05 16.66 -0.32
N ARG A 76 7.25 17.43 -1.40
CA ARG A 76 6.21 17.72 -2.39
C ARG A 76 5.59 16.48 -3.03
N ASP A 77 6.34 15.39 -3.16
CA ASP A 77 5.90 14.20 -3.87
C ASP A 77 4.94 13.38 -2.99
N PHE A 78 5.21 13.25 -1.69
CA PHE A 78 4.26 12.60 -0.78
C PHE A 78 3.05 13.48 -0.44
N ILE A 79 3.22 14.81 -0.43
CA ILE A 79 2.10 15.73 -0.23
C ILE A 79 1.08 15.61 -1.36
N ALA A 80 1.52 15.37 -2.60
CA ALA A 80 0.62 15.08 -3.72
C ALA A 80 -0.22 13.80 -3.53
N LEU A 81 0.22 12.89 -2.66
CA LEU A 81 -0.47 11.64 -2.33
C LEU A 81 -1.35 11.75 -1.07
N THR A 82 -1.28 12.87 -0.35
CA THR A 82 -2.00 13.08 0.91
C THR A 82 -3.27 13.91 0.68
N PRO A 83 -4.47 13.35 0.90
CA PRO A 83 -5.72 14.07 0.68
C PRO A 83 -5.84 15.34 1.53
N GLY A 84 -6.24 16.45 0.90
CA GLY A 84 -6.47 17.71 1.60
C GLY A 84 -5.19 18.45 2.04
N VAL A 85 -4.02 18.02 1.57
CA VAL A 85 -2.75 18.75 1.69
C VAL A 85 -2.31 19.19 0.30
N SER A 86 -1.83 20.42 0.16
CA SER A 86 -1.22 20.91 -1.09
C SER A 86 -0.06 21.84 -0.80
N ILE A 87 0.89 21.96 -1.72
CA ILE A 87 1.97 22.95 -1.67
C ILE A 87 1.80 23.93 -2.81
N VAL A 88 1.91 25.21 -2.50
CA VAL A 88 2.08 26.28 -3.47
C VAL A 88 3.53 26.76 -3.38
N ASN A 89 4.32 26.46 -4.40
CA ASN A 89 5.66 27.04 -4.54
C ASN A 89 5.52 28.44 -5.10
N ALA A 90 5.97 29.46 -4.36
CA ALA A 90 6.30 30.72 -4.98
C ALA A 90 7.62 30.58 -5.77
N ALA A 91 7.97 31.61 -6.55
CA ALA A 91 9.11 31.58 -7.48
C ALA A 91 10.48 31.22 -6.85
N GLU A 92 10.59 31.26 -5.51
CA GLU A 92 11.78 30.92 -4.75
C GLU A 92 11.60 29.59 -4.01
N VAL A 93 12.62 28.71 -4.04
CA VAL A 93 12.61 27.38 -3.40
C VAL A 93 12.37 27.45 -1.89
N ALA A 94 12.66 28.59 -1.25
CA ALA A 94 12.45 28.85 0.17
C ALA A 94 11.03 29.35 0.52
N ASP A 95 10.18 29.62 -0.47
CA ASP A 95 8.83 30.19 -0.28
C ASP A 95 7.76 29.18 -0.74
N SER A 96 7.85 27.97 -0.17
CA SER A 96 6.88 26.90 -0.33
C SER A 96 5.82 27.01 0.77
N GLN A 97 4.57 27.34 0.42
CA GLN A 97 3.46 27.42 1.36
C GLN A 97 2.67 26.11 1.35
N VAL A 98 2.55 25.45 2.50
CA VAL A 98 1.70 24.26 2.67
C VAL A 98 0.30 24.69 3.06
N ASN A 99 -0.69 24.17 2.34
CA ASN A 99 -2.10 24.33 2.62
C ASN A 99 -2.68 23.00 3.11
N ILE A 100 -3.30 23.01 4.30
CA ILE A 100 -3.94 21.83 4.89
C ILE A 100 -5.42 22.17 5.11
N ARG A 101 -6.31 21.40 4.49
CA ARG A 101 -7.78 21.55 4.59
C ARG A 101 -8.26 22.99 4.32
N GLY A 102 -7.61 23.70 3.39
CA GLY A 102 -7.94 25.08 3.02
C GLY A 102 -7.28 26.16 3.89
N MET A 103 -6.54 25.79 4.93
CA MET A 103 -5.77 26.73 5.75
C MET A 103 -4.42 27.00 5.11
N ASN A 104 -4.15 28.27 4.82
CA ASN A 104 -2.89 28.74 4.27
C ASN A 104 -2.21 29.64 5.32
N GLY A 105 -0.92 29.44 5.58
CA GLY A 105 -0.07 30.43 6.23
C GLY A 105 0.29 31.55 5.25
N ALA A 106 0.48 32.79 5.72
CA ALA A 106 1.00 33.86 4.88
C ALA A 106 2.53 33.71 4.70
N ARG A 107 3.10 34.25 3.62
CA ARG A 107 4.54 34.17 3.28
C ARG A 107 5.50 34.57 4.42
N ASP A 108 5.08 35.49 5.27
CA ASP A 108 5.84 35.99 6.43
C ASP A 108 5.16 35.69 7.78
N ALA A 109 4.17 34.80 7.79
CA ALA A 109 3.45 34.41 9.00
C ALA A 109 3.95 33.08 9.57
N GLU A 110 3.63 32.85 10.83
CA GLU A 110 3.89 31.58 11.50
C GLU A 110 3.20 30.42 10.76
N SER A 111 3.87 29.26 10.69
CA SER A 111 3.33 28.09 10.00
C SER A 111 2.04 27.61 10.68
N ASN A 112 1.03 27.29 9.87
CA ASN A 112 -0.24 26.71 10.30
C ASN A 112 -0.16 25.19 10.55
N TYR A 113 1.04 24.63 10.52
CA TYR A 113 1.35 23.22 10.75
C TYR A 113 2.70 23.09 11.47
N ALA A 114 2.92 21.95 12.10
CA ALA A 114 4.19 21.62 12.74
C ALA A 114 4.92 20.58 11.89
N LEU A 115 6.15 20.88 11.48
CA LEU A 115 7.07 19.88 10.94
C LEU A 115 7.89 19.32 12.09
N VAL A 116 7.75 18.02 12.36
CA VAL A 116 8.53 17.33 13.39
C VAL A 116 9.37 16.25 12.73
N ILE A 117 10.69 16.33 12.91
CA ILE A 117 11.64 15.32 12.42
C ILE A 117 12.35 14.74 13.63
N ASP A 118 12.27 13.42 13.80
CA ASP A 118 12.86 12.70 14.94
C ASP A 118 12.52 13.28 16.32
N GLY A 119 11.29 13.82 16.46
CA GLY A 119 10.80 14.45 17.69
C GLY A 119 11.20 15.92 17.88
N ILE A 120 11.95 16.51 16.94
CA ILE A 120 12.38 17.92 16.98
C ILE A 120 11.46 18.75 16.09
N LEU A 121 10.87 19.81 16.66
CA LEU A 121 10.07 20.78 15.91
C LEU A 121 10.99 21.63 15.03
N MET A 122 10.71 21.63 13.73
CA MET A 122 11.31 22.52 12.75
C MET A 122 10.44 23.76 12.59
N THR A 123 10.99 24.92 12.92
CA THR A 123 10.30 26.21 12.82
C THR A 123 10.47 26.88 11.45
N ASN A 124 11.43 26.42 10.65
CA ASN A 124 11.67 26.94 9.31
C ASN A 124 10.93 26.09 8.26
N PRO A 125 9.89 26.62 7.57
CA PRO A 125 9.16 25.89 6.54
C PRO A 125 10.01 25.50 5.33
N ALA A 126 11.11 26.23 5.05
CA ALA A 126 12.04 25.87 3.98
C ALA A 126 12.72 24.50 4.22
N ALA A 127 12.74 24.01 5.46
CA ALA A 127 13.27 22.69 5.79
C ALA A 127 12.46 21.54 5.19
N LEU A 128 11.18 21.76 4.84
CA LEU A 128 10.34 20.72 4.23
C LEU A 128 10.86 20.25 2.88
N ASN A 129 11.26 21.18 2.02
CA ASN A 129 11.69 20.88 0.65
C ASN A 129 13.22 20.91 0.50
N ALA A 130 13.94 21.23 1.58
CA ALA A 130 15.38 21.09 1.62
C ALA A 130 15.74 19.60 1.52
N SER A 131 16.57 19.25 0.54
CA SER A 131 17.17 17.92 0.51
C SER A 131 18.03 17.78 1.76
N THR A 132 17.61 16.95 2.71
CA THR A 132 18.45 16.62 3.87
C THR A 132 19.79 16.11 3.33
N PRO A 133 20.93 16.71 3.72
CA PRO A 133 22.22 16.19 3.32
C PRO A 133 22.29 14.77 3.87
N THR A 134 22.19 13.77 3.00
CA THR A 134 22.38 12.39 3.38
C THR A 134 23.77 12.33 4.00
N SER A 135 23.84 12.05 5.30
CA SER A 135 25.13 11.81 5.93
C SER A 135 25.66 10.51 5.32
N ARG A 136 26.41 10.63 4.22
CA ARG A 136 27.36 9.59 3.80
C ARG A 136 28.35 9.47 4.94
N ARG A 137 28.01 8.63 5.93
CA ARG A 137 28.94 8.15 6.93
C ARG A 137 29.86 7.17 6.22
N SER A 138 30.81 7.73 5.49
CA SER A 138 31.99 7.05 5.01
C SER A 138 32.89 6.82 6.23
N ARG A 139 32.87 5.59 6.74
CA ARG A 139 34.00 4.79 7.28
C ARG A 139 33.53 3.90 8.41
#